data_AF-A0A920GZP8-F1
#
_entry.id   AF-A0A920GZP8-F1
#
_cell.length_a   1.000
_cell.length_b   1.000
_cell.length_c   1.000
_cell.angle_alpha   90.00
_cell.angle_beta   90.00
_cell.angle_gamma   90.00
#
_symmetry.space_group_name_H-M   'P 1'
#
loop_
_entity.id
_entity.type
_entity.pdbx_description
1 polymer ?
#
loop_
_entity_poly.entity_id
_entity_poly.type
_entity_poly.pdbx_seq_one_letter_code
_entity_poly.pdbx_strand_id
1 'polypeptide(L)'
;MPFVTIDGEDARDFDDAVWCAPHANGFKLCVAVADVSHYVPVGSALDEEASLRGNSVYFPERVVPMFPEVLSNGLCSLKPEVDRLAMVCDMQIDHSGQLQDYAFMRQLSIPRPTYLYRRGYGH
;
A
#
# COMPACT_ATOMS: atom_id res chain seq x y z
N MET A 1 2.99 -12.90 -8.08
CA MET A 1 1.66 -12.98 -7.45
C MET A 1 0.83 -11.83 -8.02
N PRO A 2 -0.42 -12.04 -8.45
CA PRO A 2 -1.26 -10.99 -9.02
C PRO A 2 -1.88 -10.12 -7.92
N PHE A 3 -1.10 -9.19 -7.37
CA PHE A 3 -1.57 -8.25 -6.36
C PHE A 3 -2.54 -7.23 -6.95
N VAL A 4 -3.45 -6.76 -6.11
CA VAL A 4 -4.43 -5.72 -6.44
C VAL A 4 -4.40 -4.59 -5.44
N THR A 5 -4.56 -3.35 -5.91
CA THR A 5 -4.87 -2.20 -5.06
C THR A 5 -6.38 -1.95 -5.11
N ILE A 6 -6.97 -1.52 -4.00
CA ILE A 6 -8.41 -1.25 -3.88
C ILE A 6 -8.58 0.13 -3.24
N ASP A 7 -8.86 1.12 -4.08
CA ASP A 7 -8.81 2.53 -3.70
C ASP A 7 -10.04 3.30 -4.19
N GLY A 8 -10.26 4.49 -3.65
CA GLY A 8 -11.26 5.42 -4.14
C GLY A 8 -10.95 5.93 -5.55
N GLU A 9 -11.98 6.37 -6.29
CA GLU A 9 -11.85 6.80 -7.69
C GLU A 9 -10.87 7.98 -7.88
N ASP A 10 -10.78 8.87 -6.89
CA ASP A 10 -9.90 10.05 -6.91
C ASP A 10 -8.51 9.80 -6.32
N ALA A 11 -8.21 8.59 -5.83
CA ALA A 11 -6.94 8.26 -5.19
C ALA A 11 -5.77 8.27 -6.17
N ARG A 12 -4.60 8.77 -5.72
CA ARG A 12 -3.37 8.83 -6.53
C ARG A 12 -2.15 8.24 -5.85
N ASP A 13 -2.30 7.90 -4.58
CA ASP A 13 -1.33 7.39 -3.61
C ASP A 13 -1.75 5.98 -3.18
N PHE A 14 -1.50 5.02 -4.07
CA PHE A 14 -1.71 3.61 -3.78
C PHE A 14 -0.64 3.08 -2.80
N ASP A 15 -0.95 3.11 -1.51
CA ASP A 15 0.00 2.75 -0.44
C ASP A 15 0.12 1.24 -0.24
N ASP A 16 -0.94 0.48 -0.52
CA ASP A 16 -0.97 -0.97 -0.31
C ASP A 16 -1.58 -1.75 -1.47
N ALA A 17 -1.19 -3.02 -1.55
CA ALA A 17 -1.72 -4.00 -2.48
C ALA A 17 -1.90 -5.35 -1.77
N VAL A 18 -2.97 -6.07 -2.12
CA VAL A 18 -3.33 -7.35 -1.50
C VAL A 18 -3.36 -8.48 -2.52
N TRP A 19 -2.98 -9.68 -2.08
CA TRP A 19 -3.17 -10.91 -2.82
C TRP A 19 -3.60 -12.00 -1.84
N CYS A 20 -4.58 -12.81 -2.21
CA CYS A 20 -5.05 -13.91 -1.37
C CYS A 20 -5.31 -15.15 -2.22
N ALA A 21 -4.99 -16.33 -1.69
CA ALA A 21 -5.33 -17.61 -2.27
C ALA A 21 -5.61 -18.65 -1.17
N PRO A 22 -6.45 -19.67 -1.43
CA PRO A 22 -6.56 -20.83 -0.55
C PRO A 22 -5.20 -21.52 -0.36
N HIS A 23 -4.87 -21.91 0.86
CA HIS A 23 -3.63 -22.61 1.18
C HIS A 23 -3.80 -23.53 2.40
N ALA A 24 -3.59 -24.83 2.20
CA ALA A 24 -3.75 -25.86 3.23
C ALA A 24 -5.11 -25.73 3.97
N ASN A 25 -5.08 -25.57 5.31
CA ASN A 25 -6.26 -25.46 6.18
C ASN A 25 -6.78 -24.01 6.31
N GLY A 26 -6.70 -23.22 5.24
CA GLY A 26 -7.16 -21.85 5.23
C GLY A 26 -6.68 -21.08 4.01
N PHE A 27 -6.02 -19.95 4.24
CA PHE A 27 -5.66 -18.97 3.24
C PHE A 27 -4.22 -18.50 3.41
N LYS A 28 -3.60 -18.20 2.28
CA LYS A 28 -2.38 -17.41 2.22
C LYS A 28 -2.77 -15.99 1.83
N LEU A 29 -2.46 -15.02 2.69
CA LEU A 29 -2.70 -13.60 2.46
C LEU A 29 -1.36 -12.88 2.39
N CYS A 30 -1.14 -12.15 1.31
CA CYS A 30 0.00 -11.24 1.19
C CYS A 30 -0.52 -9.81 1.15
N VAL A 31 0.03 -8.95 2.01
CA VAL A 31 -0.19 -7.50 1.98
C VAL A 31 1.14 -6.85 1.68
N ALA A 32 1.20 -6.07 0.61
CA ALA A 32 2.38 -5.35 0.21
C ALA A 32 2.16 -3.86 0.43
N VAL A 33 3.05 -3.21 1.17
CA VAL A 33 2.99 -1.79 1.51
C VAL A 33 4.17 -1.07 0.86
N ALA A 34 3.94 0.10 0.28
CA ALA A 34 4.96 0.96 -0.29
C ALA A 34 6.16 1.14 0.65
N ASP A 35 7.38 0.88 0.18
CA ASP A 35 8.59 1.04 1.01
C ASP A 35 9.05 2.51 1.03
N VAL A 36 8.27 3.36 1.70
CA VAL A 36 8.60 4.79 1.86
C VAL A 36 9.94 4.97 2.58
N SER A 37 10.29 4.06 3.50
CA SER A 37 11.55 4.10 4.26
C SER A 37 12.79 4.00 3.38
N HIS A 38 12.66 3.41 2.19
CA HIS A 38 13.74 3.38 1.21
C HIS A 38 14.08 4.78 0.67
N TYR A 39 13.07 5.64 0.52
CA TYR A 39 13.21 6.97 -0.07
C TYR A 39 13.35 8.09 0.96
N VAL A 40 13.01 7.82 2.23
CA VAL A 40 13.08 8.77 3.34
C VAL A 40 14.02 8.23 4.42
N PRO A 41 15.34 8.41 4.26
CA PRO A 41 16.31 8.00 5.28
C PRO A 41 16.10 8.79 6.58
N VAL A 42 16.32 8.13 7.71
CA VAL A 42 16.29 8.75 9.05
C VAL A 42 17.25 9.93 9.12
N GLY A 43 16.77 11.08 9.61
CA GLY A 43 17.53 12.32 9.73
C GLY A 43 17.70 13.09 8.42
N SER A 44 17.03 12.69 7.33
CA SER A 44 16.97 13.49 6.11
C SER A 44 16.00 14.67 6.26
N ALA A 45 16.13 15.70 5.41
CA ALA A 45 15.18 16.81 5.39
C ALA A 45 13.73 16.36 5.15
N LEU A 46 13.52 15.25 4.43
CA LEU A 46 12.20 14.65 4.24
C LEU A 46 11.68 13.99 5.52
N ASP A 47 12.55 13.36 6.31
CA ASP A 47 12.20 12.74 7.59
C ASP A 47 11.87 13.80 8.65
N GLU A 48 12.65 14.88 8.70
CA GLU A 48 12.39 16.03 9.58
C GLU A 48 11.05 16.71 9.24
N GLU A 49 10.78 16.97 7.96
CA GLU A 49 9.52 17.56 7.52
C GLU A 49 8.32 16.63 7.76
N ALA A 50 8.49 15.32 7.51
CA ALA A 50 7.45 14.33 7.83
C ALA A 50 7.16 14.27 9.33
N SER A 51 8.21 14.34 10.17
CA SER A 51 8.07 14.41 11.63
C SER A 51 7.37 15.69 12.07
N LEU A 52 7.63 16.82 11.41
CA LEU A 52 6.97 18.10 11.69
C LEU A 52 5.48 18.07 11.31
N ARG A 53 5.13 17.48 10.16
CA ARG A 53 3.74 17.36 9.69
C ARG A 53 2.95 16.29 10.43
N GLY A 54 3.59 15.17 10.78
CA GLY A 54 3.03 14.02 11.47
C GLY A 54 2.08 13.15 10.62
N ASN A 55 1.21 13.74 9.80
CA ASN A 55 0.28 13.04 8.92
C ASN A 55 -0.16 13.89 7.73
N SER A 56 -0.76 13.26 6.71
CA SER A 56 -1.51 13.95 5.65
C SER A 56 -2.85 14.46 6.21
N VAL A 57 -3.23 15.69 5.81
CA VAL A 57 -4.48 16.33 6.24
C VAL A 57 -5.42 16.49 5.04
N TYR A 58 -6.62 15.93 5.15
CA TYR A 58 -7.64 15.92 4.09
C TYR A 58 -8.72 16.96 4.41
N PHE A 59 -8.72 18.09 3.70
CA PHE A 59 -9.81 19.07 3.71
C PHE A 59 -10.82 18.76 2.60
N PRO A 60 -12.08 19.22 2.70
CA PRO A 60 -13.09 19.01 1.66
C PRO A 60 -12.67 19.43 0.24
N GLU A 61 -11.81 20.45 0.12
CA GLU A 61 -11.40 21.01 -1.18
C GLU A 61 -9.91 20.76 -1.52
N ARG A 62 -9.11 20.25 -0.59
CA ARG A 62 -7.66 20.05 -0.81
C ARG A 62 -7.03 19.07 0.16
N VAL A 63 -5.92 18.47 -0.25
CA VAL A 63 -5.07 17.63 0.61
C VAL A 63 -3.77 18.36 0.90
N VAL A 64 -3.33 18.33 2.17
CA VAL A 64 -1.98 18.73 2.58
C VAL A 64 -1.22 17.46 2.88
N PRO A 65 -0.40 16.94 1.95
CA PRO A 65 0.22 15.64 2.10
C PRO A 65 1.41 15.69 3.08
N MET A 66 1.67 14.59 3.77
CA MET A 66 2.85 14.44 4.64
C MET A 66 4.15 14.50 3.83
N PHE A 67 4.16 13.90 2.65
CA PHE A 67 5.29 13.91 1.72
C PHE A 67 4.99 14.75 0.47
N PRO A 68 6.02 15.21 -0.25
CA PRO A 68 5.83 15.83 -1.56
C PRO A 68 5.10 14.90 -2.53
N GLU A 69 4.23 15.45 -3.38
CA GLU A 69 3.42 14.65 -4.34
C GLU A 69 4.27 13.78 -5.27
N VAL A 70 5.47 14.23 -5.63
CA VAL A 70 6.41 13.45 -6.47
C VAL A 70 6.81 12.14 -5.78
N LEU A 71 6.88 12.15 -4.45
CA LEU A 71 7.20 10.97 -3.66
C LEU A 71 5.94 10.12 -3.43
N SER A 72 4.87 10.71 -2.86
CA SER A 72 3.64 9.99 -2.52
C SER A 72 2.94 9.41 -3.75
N ASN A 73 2.67 10.24 -4.77
CA ASN A 73 1.92 9.86 -5.96
C ASN A 73 2.83 9.22 -7.02
N GLY A 74 4.14 9.15 -6.79
CA GLY A 74 5.13 8.75 -7.78
C GLY A 74 5.87 7.47 -7.41
N LEU A 75 6.93 7.64 -6.62
CA LEU A 75 7.89 6.58 -6.29
C LEU A 75 7.37 5.60 -5.24
N CYS A 76 6.54 6.07 -4.31
CA CYS A 76 5.95 5.24 -3.26
C CYS A 76 4.63 4.60 -3.73
N SER A 77 3.83 5.30 -4.54
CA SER A 77 2.59 4.73 -5.07
C SER A 77 2.85 3.45 -5.87
N LEU A 78 2.16 2.37 -5.49
CA LEU A 78 2.15 1.04 -6.12
C LEU A 78 1.41 1.05 -7.47
N LYS A 79 1.87 1.92 -8.37
CA LYS A 79 1.24 2.12 -9.68
C LYS A 79 1.30 0.86 -10.52
N PRO A 80 0.23 0.58 -11.27
CA PRO A 80 0.15 -0.62 -12.07
C PRO A 80 1.18 -0.54 -13.23
N GLU A 81 1.83 -1.66 -13.59
CA GLU A 81 2.84 -1.84 -14.69
C GLU A 81 4.21 -1.22 -14.43
N VAL A 82 4.47 -0.70 -13.23
CA VAL A 82 5.79 -0.19 -12.91
C VAL A 82 6.33 -0.91 -11.68
N ASP A 83 7.58 -1.35 -11.74
CA ASP A 83 8.24 -1.94 -10.58
C ASP A 83 8.31 -0.93 -9.44
N ARG A 84 8.01 -1.41 -8.23
CA ARG A 84 7.91 -0.62 -7.01
C ARG A 84 8.46 -1.42 -5.84
N LEU A 85 9.22 -0.72 -5.01
CA LEU A 85 9.72 -1.26 -3.75
C LEU A 85 8.57 -1.31 -2.74
N ALA A 86 8.40 -2.49 -2.16
CA ALA A 86 7.41 -2.72 -1.13
C ALA A 86 7.96 -3.60 -0.01
N MET A 87 7.44 -3.36 1.20
CA MET A 87 7.51 -4.30 2.30
C MET A 87 6.29 -5.22 2.21
N VAL A 88 6.52 -6.53 2.10
CA VAL A 88 5.47 -7.54 2.01
C VAL A 88 5.34 -8.26 3.35
N CYS A 89 4.13 -8.31 3.87
CA CYS A 89 3.70 -9.18 4.95
C CYS A 89 3.04 -10.43 4.33
N ASP A 90 3.71 -11.57 4.43
CA ASP A 90 3.20 -12.88 3.98
C ASP A 90 2.60 -13.61 5.19
N MET A 91 1.31 -13.94 5.17
CA MET A 91 0.54 -14.46 6.29
C MET A 91 -0.19 -15.76 5.94
N GLN A 92 -0.20 -16.69 6.90
CA GLN A 92 -1.04 -17.88 6.90
C GLN A 92 -2.24 -17.66 7.83
N ILE A 93 -3.45 -17.78 7.29
CA ILE A 93 -4.71 -17.62 8.04
C ILE A 93 -5.48 -18.93 7.98
N ASP A 94 -6.12 -19.35 9.07
CA ASP A 94 -6.97 -20.55 9.07
C ASP A 94 -8.41 -20.27 8.60
N HIS A 95 -9.24 -21.31 8.50
CA HIS A 95 -10.66 -21.16 8.10
C HIS A 95 -11.53 -20.36 9.09
N SER A 96 -11.09 -20.18 10.33
CA SER A 96 -11.76 -19.35 11.33
C SER A 96 -11.33 -17.88 11.28
N GLY A 97 -10.38 -17.54 10.40
CA GLY A 97 -9.82 -16.21 10.27
C GLY A 97 -8.68 -15.91 11.25
N GLN A 98 -8.15 -16.92 11.95
CA GLN A 98 -7.06 -16.74 12.91
C GLN A 98 -5.71 -16.78 12.19
N LEU A 99 -4.84 -15.82 12.50
CA LEU A 99 -3.46 -15.77 12.02
C LEU A 99 -2.65 -16.91 12.65
N GLN A 100 -2.04 -17.74 11.81
CA GLN A 100 -1.24 -18.89 12.24
C GLN A 100 0.25 -18.59 12.17
N ASP A 101 0.70 -17.90 11.13
CA ASP A 101 2.10 -17.57 10.90
C ASP A 101 2.24 -16.32 10.01
N TYR A 102 3.38 -15.65 10.09
CA TYR A 102 3.69 -14.51 9.23
C TYR A 102 5.20 -14.29 9.04
N ALA A 103 5.56 -13.68 7.91
CA ALA A 103 6.92 -13.24 7.62
C ALA A 103 6.92 -11.89 6.88
N PHE A 104 7.96 -11.09 7.11
CA PHE A 104 8.19 -9.83 6.41
C PHE A 104 9.35 -9.94 5.44
N MET A 105 9.18 -9.41 4.22
CA MET A 105 10.21 -9.40 3.19
C MET A 105 10.16 -8.09 2.40
N ARG A 106 11.33 -7.55 2.03
CA ARG A 106 11.40 -6.47 1.05
C ARG A 106 11.41 -7.05 -0.36
N GLN A 107 10.56 -6.52 -1.24
CA GLN A 107 10.42 -7.00 -2.62
C GLN A 107 10.39 -5.83 -3.62
N LEU A 108 11.03 -6.02 -4.77
CA LEU A 108 11.23 -4.98 -5.81
C LEU A 108 10.13 -4.95 -6.89
N SER A 109 9.21 -5.91 -6.91
CA SER A 109 8.23 -6.00 -8.01
C SER A 109 6.89 -6.56 -7.57
N ILE A 110 5.84 -5.78 -7.83
CA ILE A 110 4.42 -6.13 -7.70
C ILE A 110 3.75 -5.84 -9.05
N PRO A 111 3.53 -6.83 -9.94
CA PRO A 111 2.80 -6.62 -11.17
C PRO A 111 1.28 -6.93 -11.03
N ARG A 112 0.46 -5.88 -11.29
CA ARG A 112 -0.99 -5.73 -11.70
C ARG A 112 -2.04 -6.84 -11.41
N PRO A 113 -3.36 -6.52 -11.27
CA PRO A 113 -4.09 -5.31 -11.74
C PRO A 113 -4.69 -4.37 -10.67
N THR A 114 -5.01 -3.14 -11.07
CA THR A 114 -5.75 -2.15 -10.24
C THR A 114 -7.25 -2.34 -10.38
N TYR A 115 -7.97 -2.42 -9.26
CA TYR A 115 -9.44 -2.37 -9.24
C TYR A 115 -9.88 -1.10 -8.50
N LEU A 116 -10.48 -0.15 -9.21
CA LEU A 116 -11.08 1.03 -8.59
C LEU A 116 -12.40 0.63 -7.93
N TYR A 117 -12.58 0.95 -6.65
CA TYR A 117 -13.84 0.70 -5.96
C TYR A 117 -14.88 1.74 -6.41
N ARG A 118 -15.87 1.31 -7.21
CA ARG A 118 -17.04 2.13 -7.54
C ARG A 118 -18.13 1.91 -6.49
N ARG A 119 -18.44 2.90 -5.66
CA ARG A 119 -19.66 2.87 -4.84
C ARG A 119 -20.87 2.79 -5.77
N GLY A 120 -21.52 1.63 -5.83
CA GLY A 120 -22.87 1.52 -6.34
C GLY A 120 -23.86 2.04 -5.31
N TYR A 121 -24.14 3.34 -5.33
CA TYR A 121 -25.35 3.89 -4.70
C TYR A 121 -26.08 4.76 -5.72
N GLY A 122 -27.15 4.18 -6.28
CA GLY A 122 -28.09 4.82 -7.19
C GLY A 122 -29.46 4.16 -7.05
N HIS A 123 -30.08 4.36 -5.90
CA HIS A 123 -31.53 4.45 -5.74
C HIS A 123 -31.82 5.77 -5.04
#